data_AF-A0A3B8WKL3-F1
#
_entry.id   AF-A0A3B8WKL3-F1
#
_cell.length_a   1.000
_cell.length_b   1.000
_cell.length_c   1.000
_cell.angle_alpha   90.00
_cell.angle_beta   90.00
_cell.angle_gamma   90.00
#
_symmetry.space_group_name_H-M   'P 1'
#
loop_
_entity.id
_entity.type
_entity.pdbx_description
1 polymer ?
#
loop_
_entity_poly.entity_id
_entity_poly.type
_entity_poly.pdbx_seq_one_letter_code
_entity_poly.pdbx_strand_id
1 'polypeptide(L)'
;FTHGGEPEVSDKVANFVTFYAKSLAVPARRDLDAESVQKGARLFNETGCAGCHTPKHQTGEVADRPDLSNQTIWPYTDLLLHDMGPALADGRDEFLADGNEWRTPPLWGIGLAQVVNPQSGFLHDGRARTLEEAILWHGGEARPAADRYRQMAEPERSALIDFLNSL
;
A
#
# COMPACT_ATOMS: atom_id res chain seq x y z
N PHE A 1 -28.07 -0.66 -25.09
CA PHE A 1 -27.07 -0.85 -24.02
C PHE A 1 -27.02 -2.33 -23.69
N THR A 2 -25.85 -2.96 -23.83
CA THR A 2 -25.62 -4.34 -23.37
C THR A 2 -25.74 -4.34 -21.85
N HIS A 3 -26.81 -4.94 -21.35
CA HIS A 3 -27.23 -4.94 -19.94
C HIS A 3 -26.39 -5.92 -19.09
N GLY A 4 -25.22 -6.34 -19.59
CA GLY A 4 -24.36 -7.33 -18.93
C GLY A 4 -24.90 -8.76 -18.89
N GLY A 5 -26.18 -8.97 -19.23
CA GLY A 5 -26.87 -10.25 -19.06
C GLY A 5 -27.35 -10.45 -17.62
N GLU A 6 -27.79 -11.67 -17.31
CA GLU A 6 -28.10 -12.05 -15.93
C GLU A 6 -26.78 -12.31 -15.16
N PRO A 7 -26.59 -11.74 -13.96
CA PRO A 7 -25.40 -12.00 -13.15
C PRO A 7 -25.25 -13.49 -12.86
N GLU A 8 -24.05 -14.04 -13.12
CA GLU A 8 -23.72 -15.45 -12.85
C GLU A 8 -23.69 -15.76 -11.33
N VAL A 9 -23.63 -14.73 -10.49
CA VAL A 9 -23.51 -14.81 -9.03
C VAL A 9 -24.75 -14.20 -8.38
N SER A 10 -25.45 -14.99 -7.57
CA SER A 10 -26.59 -14.49 -6.77
C SER A 10 -26.14 -13.47 -5.71
N ASP A 11 -27.04 -12.55 -5.35
CA ASP A 11 -26.81 -11.58 -4.26
C ASP A 11 -26.40 -12.24 -2.94
N LYS A 12 -26.94 -13.43 -2.64
CA LYS A 12 -26.57 -14.19 -1.44
C LYS A 12 -25.08 -14.51 -1.40
N VAL A 13 -24.52 -14.94 -2.53
CA VAL A 13 -23.10 -15.29 -2.65
C VAL A 13 -22.26 -14.02 -2.63
N ALA A 14 -22.65 -12.98 -3.38
CA ALA A 14 -21.95 -11.70 -3.39
C ALA A 14 -21.88 -11.06 -1.99
N ASN A 15 -23.00 -11.07 -1.24
CA ASN A 15 -23.06 -10.57 0.12
C ASN A 15 -22.22 -11.39 1.09
N PHE A 16 -22.18 -12.72 0.92
CA PHE A 16 -21.33 -13.59 1.75
C PHE A 16 -19.84 -13.32 1.54
N VAL A 17 -19.39 -13.20 0.28
CA VAL A 17 -18.00 -12.85 -0.04
C VAL A 17 -17.65 -11.46 0.49
N THR A 18 -18.57 -10.50 0.36
CA THR A 18 -18.39 -9.14 0.89
C THR A 18 -18.25 -9.16 2.42
N PHE A 19 -19.12 -9.91 3.11
CA PHE A 19 -19.06 -10.05 4.56
C PHE A 19 -17.73 -10.67 5.01
N TYR A 20 -17.30 -11.74 4.33
CA TYR A 20 -16.03 -12.39 4.61
C TYR A 20 -14.86 -11.43 4.42
N ALA A 21 -14.74 -10.77 3.26
CA ALA A 21 -13.64 -9.87 2.93
C ALA A 21 -13.55 -8.68 3.91
N LYS A 22 -14.69 -8.10 4.30
CA LYS A 22 -14.75 -7.01 5.30
C LYS A 22 -14.37 -7.45 6.72
N SER A 23 -14.33 -8.75 6.98
CA SER A 23 -14.08 -9.31 8.32
C SER A 23 -12.68 -9.92 8.46
N LEU A 24 -11.89 -9.90 7.38
CA LEU A 24 -10.50 -10.32 7.42
C LEU A 24 -9.66 -9.26 8.14
N ALA A 25 -9.02 -9.66 9.23
CA ALA A 25 -8.05 -8.82 9.93
C ALA A 25 -6.75 -8.73 9.12
N VAL A 26 -6.04 -7.61 9.29
CA VAL A 26 -4.70 -7.45 8.73
C VAL A 26 -3.65 -8.20 9.57
N PRO A 27 -2.52 -8.60 8.97
CA PRO A 27 -1.44 -9.23 9.72
C PRO A 27 -0.94 -8.34 10.86
N ALA A 28 -0.56 -8.96 11.98
CA ALA A 28 0.06 -8.25 13.08
C ALA A 28 1.43 -7.70 12.67
N ARG A 29 1.70 -6.46 13.06
CA ARG A 29 3.00 -5.82 12.91
C ARG A 29 4.04 -6.52 13.79
N ARG A 30 5.29 -6.57 13.33
CA ARG A 30 6.38 -7.33 13.96
C ARG A 30 7.51 -6.40 14.44
N ASP A 31 8.38 -6.91 15.31
CA ASP A 31 9.67 -6.29 15.69
C ASP A 31 9.63 -4.81 16.11
N LEU A 32 8.55 -4.37 16.78
CA LEU A 32 8.32 -2.97 17.14
C LEU A 32 9.39 -2.36 18.08
N ASP A 33 10.01 -3.19 18.89
CA ASP A 33 11.04 -2.78 19.86
C ASP A 33 12.45 -2.78 19.26
N ALA A 34 12.61 -3.26 18.02
CA ALA A 34 13.90 -3.25 17.34
C ALA A 34 14.32 -1.82 17.00
N GLU A 35 15.55 -1.45 17.37
CA GLU A 35 16.08 -0.11 17.14
C GLU A 35 16.08 0.26 15.65
N SER A 36 16.39 -0.71 14.77
CA SER A 36 16.39 -0.49 13.31
C SER A 36 14.98 -0.20 12.78
N VAL A 37 13.95 -0.92 13.26
CA VAL A 37 12.54 -0.69 12.88
C VAL A 37 12.06 0.69 13.34
N GLN A 38 12.42 1.11 14.56
CA GLN A 38 12.07 2.44 15.07
C GLN A 38 12.79 3.55 14.31
N LYS A 39 14.07 3.34 13.96
CA LYS A 39 14.84 4.26 13.11
C LYS A 39 14.23 4.34 11.72
N GLY A 40 13.89 3.21 11.11
CA GLY A 40 13.23 3.14 9.80
C GLY A 40 11.90 3.86 9.77
N ALA A 41 11.09 3.73 10.83
CA ALA A 41 9.83 4.46 10.96
C ALA A 41 10.05 5.98 10.97
N ARG A 42 11.10 6.49 11.63
CA ARG A 42 11.45 7.92 11.59
C ARG A 42 11.89 8.35 10.19
N LEU A 43 12.82 7.59 9.60
CA LEU A 43 13.31 7.84 8.24
C LEU A 43 12.18 7.84 7.22
N PHE A 44 11.19 6.96 7.35
CA PHE A 44 10.01 6.92 6.47
C PHE A 44 9.26 8.25 6.44
N ASN A 45 9.11 8.90 7.60
CA ASN A 45 8.49 10.21 7.70
C ASN A 45 9.40 11.31 7.15
N GLU A 46 10.69 11.31 7.54
CA GLU A 46 11.68 12.32 7.15
C GLU A 46 12.00 12.31 5.65
N THR A 47 11.93 11.14 5.01
CA THR A 47 12.16 10.96 3.56
C THR A 47 11.00 11.50 2.73
N GLY A 48 9.82 11.65 3.35
CA GLY A 48 8.58 12.07 2.68
C GLY A 48 7.72 10.90 2.17
N CYS A 49 8.05 9.64 2.49
CA CYS A 49 7.24 8.48 2.10
C CYS A 49 5.82 8.57 2.67
N ALA A 50 5.70 9.07 3.91
CA ALA A 50 4.43 9.28 4.60
C ALA A 50 3.51 10.32 3.93
N GLY A 51 3.97 11.05 2.90
CA GLY A 51 3.16 12.01 2.16
C GLY A 51 1.99 11.36 1.41
N CYS A 52 2.23 10.20 0.78
CA CYS A 52 1.17 9.38 0.17
C CYS A 52 0.86 8.14 1.03
N HIS A 53 1.88 7.53 1.65
CA HIS A 53 1.70 6.41 2.56
C HIS A 53 1.36 6.86 3.98
N THR A 54 0.25 7.60 4.11
CA THR A 54 -0.20 8.21 5.37
C THR A 54 -0.38 7.14 6.46
N PRO A 55 0.38 7.21 7.58
CA PRO A 55 0.42 6.13 8.55
C PRO A 55 -0.90 5.80 9.21
N LYS A 56 -1.69 6.81 9.62
CA LYS A 56 -2.79 6.66 10.56
C LYS A 56 -4.10 7.18 9.97
N HIS A 57 -5.17 6.42 10.17
CA HIS A 57 -6.54 6.84 9.90
C HIS A 57 -7.47 6.54 11.06
N GLN A 58 -8.61 7.23 11.06
CA GLN A 58 -9.74 6.96 11.93
C GLN A 58 -10.91 6.54 11.04
N THR A 59 -11.45 5.33 11.23
CA THR A 59 -12.60 4.87 10.44
C THR A 59 -13.86 5.64 10.82
N GLY A 60 -14.76 5.84 9.85
CA GLY A 60 -16.07 6.44 10.08
C GLY A 60 -17.04 5.49 10.78
N GLU A 61 -18.28 5.94 10.95
CA GLU A 61 -19.38 5.10 11.43
C GLU A 61 -19.86 4.16 10.32
N VAL A 62 -20.06 2.88 10.66
CA VAL A 62 -20.53 1.83 9.76
C VAL A 62 -21.76 1.19 10.40
N ALA A 63 -22.95 1.54 9.87
CA ALA A 63 -24.25 1.23 10.49
C ALA A 63 -24.42 -0.23 10.94
N ASP A 64 -24.02 -1.20 10.11
CA ASP A 64 -24.18 -2.63 10.39
C ASP A 64 -22.90 -3.30 10.91
N ARG A 65 -21.84 -2.52 11.13
CA ARG A 65 -20.53 -3.00 11.61
C ARG A 65 -19.96 -2.04 12.66
N PRO A 66 -20.58 -1.96 13.85
CA PRO A 66 -20.05 -1.15 14.95
C PRO A 66 -18.64 -1.58 15.34
N ASP A 67 -18.28 -2.84 15.12
CA ASP A 67 -16.93 -3.37 15.31
C ASP A 67 -15.90 -2.75 14.35
N LEU A 68 -16.30 -2.25 13.18
CA LEU A 68 -15.42 -1.52 12.24
C LEU A 68 -15.48 0.00 12.41
N SER A 69 -16.40 0.49 13.24
CA SER A 69 -16.66 1.92 13.41
C SER A 69 -15.67 2.54 14.38
N ASN A 70 -15.26 3.77 14.11
CA ASN A 70 -14.41 4.56 15.01
C ASN A 70 -13.14 3.82 15.47
N GLN A 71 -12.53 3.05 14.59
CA GLN A 71 -11.24 2.43 14.83
C GLN A 71 -10.08 3.36 14.44
N THR A 72 -9.07 3.44 15.29
CA THR A 72 -7.75 3.94 14.87
C THR A 72 -7.01 2.81 14.18
N ILE A 73 -6.66 3.02 12.91
CA ILE A 73 -5.95 2.04 12.08
C ILE A 73 -4.65 2.64 11.54
N TRP A 74 -3.70 1.78 11.17
CA TRP A 74 -2.37 2.20 10.70
C TRP A 74 -2.00 1.67 9.30
N PRO A 75 -2.75 2.03 8.23
CA PRO A 75 -2.64 1.35 6.93
C PRO A 75 -1.52 1.84 6.02
N TYR A 76 -0.88 2.99 6.32
CA TYR A 76 0.19 3.58 5.50
C TYR A 76 -0.24 3.80 4.04
N THR A 77 -1.34 4.52 3.87
CA THR A 77 -1.90 4.93 2.57
C THR A 77 -2.86 6.08 2.83
N ASP A 78 -2.99 7.02 1.91
CA ASP A 78 -4.05 8.02 1.89
C ASP A 78 -5.26 7.61 1.04
N LEU A 79 -5.17 6.47 0.34
CA LEU A 79 -6.15 5.96 -0.61
C LEU A 79 -6.42 6.90 -1.80
N LEU A 80 -5.55 7.87 -2.06
CA LEU A 80 -5.65 8.80 -3.18
C LEU A 80 -4.89 8.29 -4.40
N LEU A 81 -5.19 8.89 -5.56
CA LEU A 81 -4.46 8.69 -6.80
C LEU A 81 -3.27 9.66 -6.85
N HIS A 82 -2.13 9.17 -7.32
CA HIS A 82 -0.91 9.96 -7.50
C HIS A 82 -0.25 9.63 -8.84
N ASP A 83 0.27 10.65 -9.50
CA ASP A 83 1.13 10.49 -10.69
C ASP A 83 2.44 9.81 -10.27
N MET A 84 2.65 8.58 -10.76
CA MET A 84 3.86 7.77 -10.54
C MET A 84 4.88 7.88 -11.68
N GLY A 85 4.59 8.72 -12.66
CA GLY A 85 5.41 9.06 -13.82
C GLY A 85 5.31 8.07 -14.98
N PRO A 86 5.80 8.47 -16.17
CA PRO A 86 5.62 7.73 -17.41
C PRO A 86 6.27 6.34 -17.43
N ALA A 87 7.27 6.09 -16.57
CA ALA A 87 7.91 4.78 -16.48
C ALA A 87 7.01 3.71 -15.82
N LEU A 88 5.99 4.15 -15.08
CA LEU A 88 4.98 3.33 -14.42
C LEU A 88 3.61 3.53 -15.05
N ALA A 89 3.53 4.10 -16.25
CA ALA A 89 2.26 4.30 -16.92
C ALA A 89 1.78 3.02 -17.62
N ASP A 90 0.48 2.75 -17.61
CA ASP A 90 -0.13 1.66 -18.38
C ASP A 90 -0.75 2.14 -19.72
N GLY A 91 -0.80 3.46 -19.92
CA GLY A 91 -1.32 4.12 -21.12
C GLY A 91 -2.84 4.03 -21.28
N ARG A 92 -3.58 3.78 -20.19
CA ARG A 92 -5.04 3.67 -20.18
C ARG A 92 -5.65 4.68 -19.24
N ASP A 93 -6.59 5.45 -19.76
CA ASP A 93 -7.36 6.38 -18.93
C ASP A 93 -8.57 5.65 -18.32
N GLU A 94 -8.81 5.84 -17.03
CA GLU A 94 -9.97 5.35 -16.31
C GLU A 94 -10.79 6.54 -15.76
N PHE A 95 -11.86 6.90 -16.47
CA PHE A 95 -12.68 8.08 -16.19
C PHE A 95 -11.86 9.38 -16.22
N LEU A 96 -11.49 9.89 -15.04
CA LEU A 96 -10.70 11.11 -14.88
C LEU A 96 -9.23 10.81 -14.56
N ALA A 97 -8.90 9.56 -14.22
CA ALA A 97 -7.54 9.13 -13.95
C ALA A 97 -6.81 8.85 -15.27
N ASP A 98 -5.62 9.42 -15.45
CA ASP A 98 -4.76 9.09 -16.58
C ASP A 98 -3.87 7.89 -16.30
N GLY A 99 -3.23 7.34 -17.35
CA GLY A 99 -2.42 6.14 -17.23
C GLY A 99 -1.19 6.24 -16.31
N ASN A 100 -0.81 7.41 -15.79
CA ASN A 100 0.27 7.59 -14.82
C ASN A 100 -0.22 7.53 -13.37
N GLU A 101 -1.53 7.63 -13.14
CA GLU A 101 -2.10 7.79 -11.81
C GLU A 101 -2.41 6.44 -11.17
N TRP A 102 -1.85 6.20 -9.99
CA TRP A 102 -2.09 4.98 -9.23
C TRP A 102 -2.58 5.28 -7.83
N ARG A 103 -3.55 4.48 -7.37
CA ARG A 103 -3.99 4.55 -5.98
C ARG A 103 -2.89 4.04 -5.06
N THR A 104 -2.54 4.79 -4.02
CA THR A 104 -1.58 4.33 -3.02
C THR A 104 -2.10 3.07 -2.31
N PRO A 105 -1.47 1.87 -2.47
CA PRO A 105 -1.92 0.68 -1.76
C PRO A 105 -1.54 0.76 -0.27
N PRO A 106 -2.37 0.25 0.67
CA PRO A 106 -1.96 0.08 2.06
C PRO A 106 -0.70 -0.78 2.16
N LEU A 107 0.23 -0.44 3.06
CA LEU A 107 1.46 -1.23 3.28
C LEU A 107 1.30 -2.35 4.32
N TRP A 108 0.09 -2.58 4.82
CA TRP A 108 -0.20 -3.69 5.73
C TRP A 108 0.23 -5.04 5.15
N GLY A 109 1.06 -5.76 5.89
CA GLY A 109 1.57 -7.07 5.49
C GLY A 109 2.55 -7.03 4.32
N ILE A 110 3.05 -5.87 3.91
CA ILE A 110 3.96 -5.79 2.74
C ILE A 110 5.24 -6.62 2.97
N GLY A 111 5.74 -6.68 4.22
CA GLY A 111 6.87 -7.52 4.60
C GLY A 111 6.59 -9.02 4.54
N LEU A 112 5.33 -9.44 4.45
CA LEU A 112 4.91 -10.84 4.34
C LEU A 112 4.59 -11.27 2.90
N ALA A 113 4.60 -10.34 1.93
CA ALA A 113 4.17 -10.62 0.55
C ALA A 113 4.88 -11.84 -0.07
N GLN A 114 6.19 -11.97 0.18
CA GLN A 114 7.01 -13.07 -0.33
C GLN A 114 7.02 -14.31 0.56
N VAL A 115 6.58 -14.20 1.83
CA VAL A 115 6.30 -15.36 2.69
C VAL A 115 5.04 -16.08 2.20
N VAL A 116 4.02 -15.32 1.80
CA VAL A 116 2.76 -15.85 1.26
C VAL A 116 2.96 -16.42 -0.15
N ASN A 117 3.67 -15.70 -1.01
CA ASN A 117 4.00 -16.15 -2.36
C ASN A 117 5.44 -15.75 -2.72
N PRO A 118 6.38 -16.70 -2.81
CA PRO A 118 7.78 -16.42 -3.14
C PRO A 118 8.00 -15.74 -4.50
N GLN A 119 7.02 -15.77 -5.40
CA GLN A 119 7.05 -15.12 -6.71
C GLN A 119 6.44 -13.71 -6.72
N SER A 120 5.95 -13.22 -5.58
CA SER A 120 5.39 -11.87 -5.47
C SER A 120 6.44 -10.80 -5.82
N GLY A 121 6.05 -9.91 -6.72
CA GLY A 121 6.72 -8.63 -6.96
C GLY A 121 5.89 -7.45 -6.45
N PHE A 122 6.49 -6.26 -6.48
CA PHE A 122 5.93 -5.00 -6.03
C PHE A 122 5.69 -4.05 -7.20
N LEU A 123 4.97 -2.95 -6.92
CA LEU A 123 4.33 -2.06 -7.92
C LEU A 123 3.16 -2.74 -8.64
N HIS A 124 2.40 -1.97 -9.41
CA HIS A 124 1.12 -2.42 -9.99
C HIS A 124 1.27 -3.60 -10.97
N ASP A 125 2.40 -3.70 -11.66
CA ASP A 125 2.71 -4.76 -12.62
C ASP A 125 3.69 -5.82 -12.07
N GLY A 126 4.01 -5.76 -10.78
CA GLY A 126 4.84 -6.73 -10.09
C GLY A 126 6.31 -6.74 -10.55
N ARG A 127 6.78 -5.72 -11.28
CA ARG A 127 8.14 -5.71 -11.82
C ARG A 127 9.23 -5.71 -10.76
N ALA A 128 8.99 -5.07 -9.62
CA ALA A 128 10.02 -4.89 -8.58
C ALA A 128 10.12 -6.14 -7.72
N ARG A 129 11.30 -6.74 -7.62
CA ARG A 129 11.52 -8.00 -6.90
C ARG A 129 11.81 -7.78 -5.42
N THR A 130 12.18 -6.56 -5.06
CA THR A 130 12.47 -6.16 -3.68
C THR A 130 11.78 -4.85 -3.36
N LEU A 131 11.59 -4.59 -2.06
CA LEU A 131 11.12 -3.29 -1.57
C LEU A 131 12.06 -2.16 -1.97
N GLU A 132 13.37 -2.42 -1.99
CA GLU A 132 14.36 -1.43 -2.45
C GLU A 132 14.20 -1.11 -3.94
N GLU A 133 14.02 -2.12 -4.81
CA GLU A 133 13.71 -1.89 -6.22
C GLU A 133 12.43 -1.07 -6.37
N ALA A 134 11.39 -1.38 -5.59
CA ALA A 134 10.13 -0.63 -5.61
C ALA A 134 10.37 0.83 -5.25
N ILE A 135 11.04 1.13 -4.13
CA ILE A 135 11.39 2.51 -3.71
C ILE A 135 12.16 3.22 -4.81
N LEU A 136 13.16 2.57 -5.40
CA LEU A 136 14.00 3.16 -6.44
C LEU A 136 13.26 3.37 -7.77
N TRP A 137 12.11 2.76 -7.98
CA TRP A 137 11.30 2.92 -9.19
C TRP A 137 10.12 3.89 -9.03
N HIS A 138 9.88 4.42 -7.83
CA HIS A 138 8.92 5.51 -7.63
C HIS A 138 9.35 6.75 -8.43
N GLY A 139 8.48 7.15 -9.37
CA GLY A 139 8.61 8.34 -10.21
C GLY A 139 7.58 9.40 -9.84
N GLY A 140 7.27 10.28 -10.80
CA GLY A 140 6.24 11.32 -10.66
C GLY A 140 6.34 12.11 -9.36
N GLU A 141 5.22 12.22 -8.63
CA GLU A 141 5.13 12.92 -7.34
C GLU A 141 6.04 12.31 -6.26
N ALA A 142 6.28 11.00 -6.31
CA ALA A 142 7.12 10.28 -5.36
C ALA A 142 8.62 10.40 -5.65
N ARG A 143 9.01 10.96 -6.80
CA ARG A 143 10.42 11.08 -7.22
C ARG A 143 11.33 11.73 -6.18
N PRO A 144 10.95 12.84 -5.49
CA PRO A 144 11.81 13.45 -4.47
C PRO A 144 12.11 12.51 -3.29
N ALA A 145 11.16 11.67 -2.88
CA ALA A 145 11.37 10.69 -1.81
C ALA A 145 12.34 9.58 -2.27
N ALA A 146 12.17 9.08 -3.50
CA ALA A 146 13.11 8.11 -4.09
C ALA A 146 14.53 8.67 -4.23
N ASP A 147 14.68 9.95 -4.63
CA ASP A 147 15.99 10.61 -4.72
C ASP A 147 16.65 10.78 -3.35
N ARG A 148 15.89 11.13 -2.30
CA ARG A 148 16.42 11.16 -0.93
C ARG A 148 16.87 9.79 -0.46
N TYR A 149 16.10 8.73 -0.73
CA TYR A 149 16.49 7.36 -0.40
C TYR A 149 17.81 6.95 -1.08
N ARG A 150 18.02 7.33 -2.35
CA ARG A 150 19.29 7.07 -3.06
C ARG A 150 20.49 7.70 -2.37
N GLN A 151 20.31 8.85 -1.71
CA GLN A 151 21.38 9.59 -1.06
C GLN A 151 21.66 9.13 0.38
N MET A 152 20.80 8.30 0.96
CA MET A 152 20.97 7.76 2.31
C MET A 152 22.23 6.89 2.43
N ALA A 153 22.80 6.85 3.63
CA ALA A 153 23.83 5.86 3.94
C ALA A 153 23.21 4.44 3.98
N GLU A 154 24.02 3.42 3.73
CA GLU A 154 23.56 2.02 3.76
C GLU A 154 22.82 1.63 5.07
N PRO A 155 23.28 2.04 6.28
CA PRO A 155 22.57 1.71 7.52
C PRO A 155 21.20 2.38 7.66
N GLU A 156 20.96 3.48 6.93
CA GLU A 156 19.67 4.17 6.93
C GLU A 156 18.71 3.50 5.95
N ARG A 157 19.20 3.13 4.75
CA ARG A 157 18.44 2.32 3.79
C ARG A 157 18.01 1.00 4.42
N SER A 158 18.94 0.28 5.06
CA SER A 158 18.62 -0.97 5.76
C SER A 158 17.55 -0.77 6.84
N ALA A 159 17.66 0.28 7.66
CA ALA A 159 16.65 0.56 8.68
C ALA A 159 15.26 0.84 8.08
N LEU A 160 15.19 1.58 6.96
CA LEU A 160 13.92 1.81 6.26
C LEU A 160 13.32 0.50 5.73
N ILE A 161 14.16 -0.38 5.15
CA ILE A 161 13.73 -1.70 4.68
C ILE A 161 13.27 -2.58 5.84
N ASP A 162 13.97 -2.60 6.98
CA ASP A 162 13.55 -3.31 8.19
C ASP A 162 12.17 -2.83 8.66
N PHE A 163 11.96 -1.52 8.66
CA PHE A 163 10.66 -0.94 8.99
C PHE A 163 9.56 -1.43 8.04
N LEU A 164 9.79 -1.41 6.71
CA LEU A 164 8.80 -1.93 5.75
C LEU A 164 8.56 -3.43 5.90
N ASN A 165 9.60 -4.21 6.19
CA ASN A 165 9.48 -5.63 6.49
C ASN A 165 8.72 -5.91 7.80
N SER A 166 8.70 -4.95 8.73
CA SER A 166 7.93 -5.04 9.97
C SER A 166 6.42 -4.91 9.74
N LEU A 167 6.00 -4.28 8.63
CA LEU A 167 4.60 -3.97 8.30
C LEU A 167 3.80 -5.18 7.82
#